data_AF-A0A382IYT3-F1
#
_entry.id   AF-A0A382IYT3-F1
#
_cell.length_a   1.000
_cell.length_b   1.000
_cell.length_c   1.000
_cell.angle_alpha   90.00
_cell.angle_beta   90.00
_cell.angle_gamma   90.00
#
_symmetry.space_group_name_H-M   'P 1'
#
loop_
_entity.id
_entity.type
_entity.pdbx_description
1 polymer ?
#
loop_
_entity_poly.entity_id
_entity_poly.type
_entity_poly.pdbx_seq_one_letter_code
_entity_poly.pdbx_strand_id
1 'polypeptide(L)'
;SKCRLVAQGEGIPVHVSALPIAGEAILNTFGDDIHPGDMFALNDPYNGGSHLPDITVIKPVFKNGELLFLSINRAHHSDVGGATHGGYNPSASEIFHEGLRIPPLRIHDKGQPREDLLAMLSANVRLPENFLGDLNAQIGSVSTAERRILELVDHYDPETLLAIIDGILSATERQVRQFISDWPDGVFTGESHIDDDGFDSKMIPIRAEVTIKGDTMKIDLSNSSPQVTGFINSAYANTRSIAHAAIMYLAPYDVAKNEGSMGPLTVIAPRGLIVNANPPAPVCMSTNHCAEEIIEAVFKALAKAVPKAVNAGFSRRLRYAITGTDPRTGRYFIWHFFMARGGGGASSGNDGWT
;
A
#
# COMPACT_ATOMS: atom_id res chain seq x y z
N SER A 1 -14.63 -0.42 10.73
CA SER A 1 -13.31 -0.69 11.35
C SER A 1 -13.02 0.37 12.40
N LYS A 2 -12.10 0.11 13.35
CA LYS A 2 -11.59 1.15 14.26
C LYS A 2 -10.56 2.07 13.59
N CYS A 3 -9.86 1.58 12.57
CA CYS A 3 -8.94 2.37 11.75
C CYS A 3 -9.60 2.71 10.41
N ARG A 4 -10.00 3.98 10.24
CA ARG A 4 -10.50 4.51 8.96
C ARG A 4 -9.50 5.54 8.45
N LEU A 5 -9.02 5.39 7.21
CA LEU A 5 -8.18 6.44 6.62
C LEU A 5 -9.01 7.72 6.44
N VAL A 6 -8.62 8.81 7.11
CA VAL A 6 -9.32 10.09 7.02
C VAL A 6 -8.75 10.96 5.90
N ALA A 7 -7.43 11.12 5.90
CA ALA A 7 -6.69 11.93 4.95
C ALA A 7 -5.29 11.35 4.73
N GLN A 8 -4.71 11.64 3.57
CA GLN A 8 -3.36 11.22 3.20
C GLN A 8 -2.70 12.28 2.30
N GLY A 9 -1.37 12.25 2.22
CA GLY A 9 -0.65 12.99 1.19
C GLY A 9 -0.82 12.33 -0.18
N GLU A 10 -0.82 13.13 -1.24
CA GLU A 10 -0.84 12.63 -2.62
C GLU A 10 0.52 12.02 -2.99
N GLY A 11 0.53 10.89 -3.73
CA GLY A 11 1.76 10.44 -4.40
C GLY A 11 1.90 8.94 -4.66
N ILE A 12 1.35 8.05 -3.83
CA ILE A 12 1.59 6.60 -3.96
C ILE A 12 0.30 5.76 -3.74
N PRO A 13 -0.38 5.33 -4.81
CA PRO A 13 -1.65 4.60 -4.75
C PRO A 13 -1.61 3.26 -3.99
N VAL A 14 -0.45 2.61 -3.89
CA VAL A 14 -0.29 1.32 -3.20
C VAL A 14 -0.44 1.43 -1.68
N HIS A 15 -0.44 2.65 -1.13
CA HIS A 15 -0.54 2.89 0.30
C HIS A 15 -1.97 3.17 0.78
N VAL A 16 -2.82 3.77 -0.07
CA VAL A 16 -4.14 4.32 0.30
C VAL A 16 -4.96 3.36 1.18
N SER A 17 -5.23 2.15 0.70
CA SER A 17 -6.07 1.19 1.44
C SER A 17 -5.26 0.14 2.19
N ALA A 18 -3.93 0.27 2.22
CA ALA A 18 -3.05 -0.58 3.01
C ALA A 18 -2.82 -0.04 4.42
N LEU A 19 -2.80 1.29 4.61
CA LEU A 19 -2.51 1.93 5.91
C LEU A 19 -3.50 1.56 7.03
N PRO A 20 -4.83 1.48 6.79
CA PRO A 20 -5.77 1.03 7.83
C PRO A 20 -5.43 -0.35 8.39
N ILE A 21 -5.00 -1.28 7.53
CA ILE A 21 -4.64 -2.65 7.93
C ILE A 21 -3.37 -2.64 8.80
N ALA A 22 -2.39 -1.80 8.47
CA ALA A 22 -1.20 -1.61 9.31
C ALA A 22 -1.55 -1.04 10.69
N GLY A 23 -2.45 -0.04 10.74
CA GLY A 23 -2.96 0.48 12.01
C GLY A 23 -3.68 -0.58 12.84
N GLU A 24 -4.56 -1.36 12.22
CA GLU A 24 -5.25 -2.48 12.88
C GLU A 24 -4.27 -3.55 13.39
N ALA A 25 -3.19 -3.84 12.65
CA ALA A 25 -2.18 -4.80 13.09
C ALA A 25 -1.48 -4.36 14.39
N ILE A 26 -1.17 -3.06 14.53
CA ILE A 26 -0.65 -2.50 15.79
C ILE A 26 -1.70 -2.63 16.90
N LEU A 27 -2.93 -2.16 16.67
CA LEU A 27 -3.98 -2.19 17.69
C LEU A 27 -4.28 -3.63 18.16
N ASN A 28 -4.29 -4.59 17.24
CA ASN A 28 -4.54 -6.00 17.57
C ASN A 28 -3.37 -6.64 18.33
N THR A 29 -2.14 -6.24 18.05
CA THR A 29 -0.95 -6.82 18.68
C THR A 29 -0.73 -6.29 20.11
N PHE A 30 -0.91 -4.99 20.30
CA PHE A 30 -0.62 -4.34 21.59
C PHE A 30 -1.86 -4.17 22.48
N GLY A 31 -3.08 -4.21 21.91
CA GLY A 31 -4.31 -4.04 22.67
C GLY A 31 -4.31 -2.75 23.47
N ASP A 32 -4.50 -2.88 24.79
CA ASP A 32 -4.50 -1.75 25.73
C ASP A 32 -3.09 -1.30 26.15
N ASP A 33 -2.02 -2.02 25.76
CA ASP A 33 -0.63 -1.62 26.01
C ASP A 33 -0.11 -0.65 24.95
N ILE A 34 -0.84 0.45 24.77
CA ILE A 34 -0.50 1.55 23.88
C ILE A 34 -0.62 2.84 24.70
N HIS A 35 0.47 3.60 24.76
CA HIS A 35 0.59 4.76 25.64
C HIS A 35 0.96 6.03 24.87
N PRO A 36 0.65 7.23 25.42
CA PRO A 36 1.17 8.48 24.89
C PRO A 36 2.70 8.45 24.74
N GLY A 37 3.19 8.89 23.59
CA GLY A 37 4.62 8.90 23.26
C GLY A 37 5.16 7.59 22.68
N ASP A 38 4.37 6.52 22.63
CA ASP A 38 4.77 5.31 21.90
C ASP A 38 4.88 5.60 20.40
N MET A 39 5.80 4.90 19.74
CA MET A 39 5.84 4.81 18.28
C MET A 39 6.11 3.37 17.87
N PHE A 40 5.49 2.97 16.76
CA PHE A 40 5.57 1.60 16.25
C PHE A 40 6.12 1.59 14.83
N ALA A 41 6.76 0.49 14.46
CA ALA A 41 7.20 0.20 13.10
C ALA A 41 6.72 -1.18 12.65
N LEU A 42 6.40 -1.31 11.37
CA LEU A 42 6.18 -2.60 10.71
C LEU A 42 6.42 -2.50 9.20
N ASN A 43 6.87 -3.58 8.58
CA ASN A 43 6.83 -3.78 7.13
C ASN A 43 6.31 -5.17 6.75
N ASP A 44 6.04 -6.03 7.74
CA ASP A 44 5.62 -7.41 7.53
C ASP A 44 4.33 -7.46 6.68
N PRO A 45 4.39 -7.98 5.44
CA PRO A 45 3.26 -8.02 4.52
C PRO A 45 2.10 -8.85 5.05
N TYR A 46 2.39 -9.83 5.91
CA TYR A 46 1.39 -10.67 6.54
C TYR A 46 0.72 -10.01 7.75
N ASN A 47 1.21 -8.85 8.17
CA ASN A 47 0.71 -8.02 9.26
C ASN A 47 0.52 -6.54 8.83
N GLY A 48 0.03 -6.32 7.60
CA GLY A 48 -0.37 -4.99 7.10
C GLY A 48 0.67 -4.23 6.29
N GLY A 49 1.88 -4.76 6.12
CA GLY A 49 2.86 -4.26 5.15
C GLY A 49 2.42 -4.47 3.69
N SER A 50 3.02 -3.73 2.75
CA SER A 50 2.89 -3.96 1.31
C SER A 50 3.96 -4.93 0.82
N HIS A 51 5.22 -4.60 1.08
CA HIS A 51 6.41 -5.43 0.89
C HIS A 51 7.51 -4.98 1.86
N LEU A 52 8.61 -5.73 1.98
CA LEU A 52 9.64 -5.44 2.99
C LEU A 52 10.30 -4.06 2.84
N PRO A 53 10.60 -3.55 1.64
CA PRO A 53 11.17 -2.22 1.52
C PRO A 53 10.29 -1.07 2.04
N ASP A 54 8.96 -1.27 2.13
CA ASP A 54 8.05 -0.24 2.64
C ASP A 54 7.88 -0.35 4.16
N ILE A 55 8.60 0.49 4.90
CA ILE A 55 8.49 0.55 6.37
C ILE A 55 7.42 1.56 6.75
N THR A 56 6.49 1.12 7.60
CA THR A 56 5.42 1.95 8.16
C THR A 56 5.77 2.33 9.58
N VAL A 57 5.83 3.62 9.87
CA VAL A 57 5.92 4.18 11.23
C VAL A 57 4.55 4.71 11.64
N ILE A 58 4.12 4.37 12.85
CA ILE A 58 2.82 4.74 13.40
C ILE A 58 3.01 5.39 14.77
N LYS A 59 2.40 6.55 14.97
CA LYS A 59 2.34 7.23 16.27
C LYS A 59 0.89 7.41 16.70
N PRO A 60 0.47 6.82 17.83
CA PRO A 60 -0.86 7.06 18.40
C PRO A 60 -0.99 8.50 18.91
N VAL A 61 -2.17 9.11 18.71
CA VAL A 61 -2.47 10.47 19.13
C VAL A 61 -3.52 10.42 20.24
N PHE A 62 -3.11 10.85 21.43
CA PHE A 62 -3.94 10.81 22.64
C PHE A 62 -4.42 12.21 23.05
N LYS A 63 -5.64 12.28 23.59
CA LYS A 63 -6.15 13.45 24.32
C LYS A 63 -6.82 12.98 25.61
N ASN A 64 -6.45 13.58 26.75
CA ASN A 64 -7.04 13.26 28.07
C ASN A 64 -7.03 11.75 28.43
N GLY A 65 -6.03 11.00 27.96
CA GLY A 65 -5.92 9.55 28.21
C GLY A 65 -6.67 8.67 27.21
N GLU A 66 -7.40 9.26 26.25
CA GLU A 66 -8.10 8.53 25.20
C GLU A 66 -7.30 8.54 23.89
N LEU A 67 -7.21 7.38 23.22
CA LEU A 67 -6.64 7.24 21.89
C LEU A 67 -7.67 7.69 20.84
N LEU A 68 -7.39 8.79 20.15
CA LEU A 68 -8.32 9.36 19.16
C LEU A 68 -7.91 9.06 17.72
N PHE A 69 -6.61 9.14 17.41
CA PHE A 69 -6.10 8.99 16.04
C PHE A 69 -4.79 8.20 15.99
N LEU A 70 -4.45 7.75 14.79
CA LEU A 70 -3.11 7.25 14.46
C LEU A 70 -2.53 8.17 13.38
N SER A 71 -1.36 8.74 13.61
CA SER A 71 -0.56 9.33 12.53
C SER A 71 0.37 8.29 11.94
N ILE A 72 0.42 8.22 10.61
CA ILE A 72 1.07 7.12 9.90
C ILE A 72 1.92 7.67 8.77
N ASN A 73 3.14 7.15 8.64
CA ASN A 73 4.00 7.36 7.49
C ASN A 73 4.49 6.00 6.98
N ARG A 74 4.29 5.73 5.69
CA ARG A 74 4.94 4.61 5.00
C ARG A 74 5.89 5.16 3.96
N ALA A 75 7.13 4.69 3.98
CA ALA A 75 8.16 5.10 3.05
C ALA A 75 8.93 3.88 2.54
N HIS A 76 9.36 3.94 1.28
CA HIS A 76 10.23 2.95 0.67
C HIS A 76 11.67 3.23 1.08
N HIS A 77 12.30 2.27 1.77
CA HIS A 77 13.69 2.32 2.18
C HIS A 77 14.59 1.76 1.08
N SER A 78 15.72 2.41 0.84
CA SER A 78 16.62 2.06 -0.26
C SER A 78 17.23 0.65 -0.11
N ASP A 79 17.40 0.18 1.11
CA ASP A 79 17.87 -1.17 1.43
C ASP A 79 17.24 -1.65 2.74
N VAL A 80 16.81 -2.91 2.75
CA VAL A 80 16.29 -3.60 3.93
C VAL A 80 17.04 -4.92 4.16
N GLY A 81 18.29 -5.02 3.70
CA GLY A 81 19.07 -6.25 3.76
C GLY A 81 18.64 -7.29 2.70
N GLY A 82 18.64 -8.56 3.07
CA GLY A 82 18.26 -9.67 2.17
C GLY A 82 19.40 -10.13 1.26
N ALA A 83 19.08 -11.01 0.31
CA ALA A 83 20.09 -11.63 -0.56
C ALA A 83 20.60 -10.72 -1.69
N THR A 84 19.88 -9.64 -2.01
CA THR A 84 20.25 -8.67 -3.07
C THR A 84 20.25 -7.24 -2.55
N HIS A 85 20.91 -6.35 -3.30
CA HIS A 85 20.95 -4.92 -3.01
C HIS A 85 19.59 -4.29 -3.34
N GLY A 86 18.97 -3.64 -2.35
CA GLY A 86 17.67 -2.98 -2.52
C GLY A 86 16.45 -3.92 -2.48
N GLY A 87 16.61 -5.17 -2.05
CA GLY A 87 15.50 -6.08 -1.72
C GLY A 87 14.84 -6.81 -2.91
N TYR A 88 14.94 -6.30 -4.14
CA TYR A 88 14.39 -6.97 -5.33
C TYR A 88 15.26 -8.17 -5.71
N ASN A 89 14.85 -9.36 -5.28
CA ASN A 89 15.55 -10.61 -5.55
C ASN A 89 14.70 -11.53 -6.45
N PRO A 90 14.99 -11.62 -7.76
CA PRO A 90 14.25 -12.51 -8.66
C PRO A 90 14.43 -14.00 -8.34
N SER A 91 15.45 -14.37 -7.56
CA SER A 91 15.69 -15.74 -7.09
C SER A 91 15.14 -15.98 -5.68
N ALA A 92 14.33 -15.08 -5.12
CA ALA A 92 13.67 -15.32 -3.84
C ALA A 92 12.52 -16.33 -4.01
N SER A 93 12.61 -17.45 -3.28
CA SER A 93 11.57 -18.47 -3.15
C SER A 93 10.78 -18.38 -1.83
N GLU A 94 11.26 -17.54 -0.90
CA GLU A 94 10.64 -17.28 0.40
C GLU A 94 10.98 -15.87 0.88
N ILE A 95 10.10 -15.28 1.69
CA ILE A 95 10.19 -13.88 2.14
C ILE A 95 11.50 -13.57 2.88
N PHE A 96 12.13 -14.56 3.52
CA PHE A 96 13.39 -14.37 4.24
C PHE A 96 14.55 -14.00 3.32
N HIS A 97 14.47 -14.31 2.03
CA HIS A 97 15.47 -13.89 1.03
C HIS A 97 15.34 -12.41 0.65
N GLU A 98 14.21 -11.78 0.96
CA GLU A 98 13.88 -10.41 0.54
C GLU A 98 14.37 -9.34 1.53
N GLY A 99 14.73 -9.74 2.74
CA GLY A 99 15.34 -8.88 3.75
C GLY A 99 14.65 -8.88 5.11
N LEU A 100 14.88 -7.79 5.82
CA LEU A 100 14.45 -7.58 7.20
C LEU A 100 12.92 -7.47 7.25
N ARG A 101 12.30 -8.46 7.88
CA ARG A 101 10.87 -8.50 8.14
C ARG A 101 10.59 -8.02 9.57
N ILE A 102 10.01 -6.83 9.68
CA ILE A 102 9.65 -6.13 10.90
C ILE A 102 8.16 -6.39 11.18
N PRO A 103 7.83 -7.26 12.16
CA PRO A 103 6.46 -7.41 12.63
C PRO A 103 6.01 -6.12 13.37
N PRO A 104 4.73 -5.99 13.76
CA PRO A 104 4.30 -4.97 14.72
C PRO A 104 5.26 -4.83 15.91
N LEU A 105 6.05 -3.76 15.94
CA LEU A 105 7.14 -3.57 16.90
C LEU A 105 7.08 -2.15 17.48
N ARG A 106 7.29 -2.00 18.79
CA ARG A 106 7.44 -0.70 19.45
C ARG A 106 8.88 -0.20 19.30
N ILE A 107 9.08 0.93 18.61
CA ILE A 107 10.39 1.58 18.40
C ILE A 107 10.64 2.75 19.35
N HIS A 108 9.57 3.34 19.91
CA HIS A 108 9.66 4.27 21.04
C HIS A 108 8.71 3.78 22.13
N ASP A 109 9.22 3.66 23.36
CA ASP A 109 8.46 3.30 24.55
C ASP A 109 8.25 4.54 25.42
N LYS A 110 7.02 5.05 25.45
CA LYS A 110 6.61 6.24 26.21
C LYS A 110 7.54 7.43 25.98
N GLY A 111 7.84 7.70 24.71
CA GLY A 111 8.69 8.79 24.25
C GLY A 111 10.19 8.49 24.26
N GLN A 112 10.63 7.35 24.82
CA GLN A 112 12.04 6.96 24.82
C GLN A 112 12.35 6.03 23.63
N PRO A 113 13.36 6.34 22.81
CA PRO A 113 13.76 5.47 21.70
C PRO A 113 14.26 4.12 22.23
N ARG A 114 13.89 3.04 21.54
CA ARG A 114 14.39 1.69 21.80
C ARG A 114 15.71 1.49 21.05
N GLU A 115 16.77 2.10 21.57
CA GLU A 115 18.11 2.09 20.98
C GLU A 115 18.63 0.67 20.68
N ASP A 116 18.28 -0.29 21.53
CA ASP A 116 18.57 -1.72 21.33
C ASP A 116 17.96 -2.26 20.04
N LEU A 117 16.69 -1.94 19.79
CA LEU A 117 15.97 -2.34 18.59
C LEU A 117 16.46 -1.57 17.36
N LEU A 118 16.68 -0.26 17.47
CA LEU A 118 17.19 0.54 16.36
C LEU A 118 18.57 0.05 15.90
N ALA A 119 19.46 -0.25 16.85
CA ALA A 119 20.76 -0.84 16.56
C ALA A 119 20.62 -2.21 15.86
N MET A 120 19.74 -3.08 16.36
CA MET A 120 19.45 -4.37 15.74
C MET A 120 18.96 -4.23 14.29
N LEU A 121 18.02 -3.33 14.03
CA LEU A 121 17.49 -3.10 12.68
C LEU A 121 18.59 -2.57 11.75
N SER A 122 19.34 -1.55 12.18
CA SER A 122 20.40 -0.95 11.35
C SER A 122 21.57 -1.89 11.06
N ALA A 123 21.86 -2.84 11.95
CA ALA A 123 22.92 -3.83 11.75
C ALA A 123 22.59 -4.84 10.64
N ASN A 124 21.31 -4.95 10.25
CA ASN A 124 20.83 -5.92 9.25
C ASN A 124 20.61 -5.31 7.86
N VAL A 125 21.10 -4.09 7.63
CA VAL A 125 21.02 -3.40 6.34
C VAL A 125 22.40 -2.93 5.89
N ARG A 126 22.57 -2.73 4.58
CA ARG A 126 23.86 -2.36 3.97
C ARG A 126 24.18 -0.88 4.10
N LEU A 127 23.15 -0.04 4.23
CA LEU A 127 23.26 1.42 4.33
C LEU A 127 22.63 1.91 5.66
N PRO A 128 23.25 1.62 6.82
CA PRO A 128 22.67 1.91 8.13
C PRO A 128 22.41 3.40 8.36
N GLU A 129 23.30 4.28 7.88
CA GLU A 129 23.11 5.73 7.98
C GLU A 129 21.86 6.20 7.22
N ASN A 130 21.63 5.68 6.01
CA ASN A 130 20.45 6.02 5.21
C ASN A 130 19.18 5.45 5.85
N PHE A 131 19.21 4.19 6.30
CA PHE A 131 18.09 3.55 6.96
C PHE A 131 17.64 4.31 8.22
N LEU A 132 18.59 4.67 9.09
CA LEU A 132 18.30 5.47 10.28
C LEU A 132 17.88 6.90 9.90
N GLY A 133 18.45 7.48 8.86
CA GLY A 133 18.04 8.78 8.32
C GLY A 133 16.58 8.79 7.85
N ASP A 134 16.19 7.80 7.04
CA ASP A 134 14.82 7.62 6.56
C ASP A 134 13.87 7.36 7.74
N LEU A 135 14.23 6.48 8.68
CA LEU A 135 13.42 6.22 9.87
C LEU A 135 13.22 7.48 10.73
N ASN A 136 14.27 8.27 10.94
CA ASN A 136 14.20 9.54 11.66
C ASN A 136 13.31 10.57 10.93
N ALA A 137 13.36 10.60 9.59
CA ALA A 137 12.46 11.43 8.80
C ALA A 137 10.99 11.01 8.98
N GLN A 138 10.72 9.70 9.00
CA GLN A 138 9.38 9.16 9.28
C GLN A 138 8.91 9.51 10.69
N ILE A 139 9.76 9.35 11.72
CA ILE A 139 9.49 9.73 13.12
C ILE A 139 9.15 11.23 13.23
N GLY A 140 9.92 12.09 12.57
CA GLY A 140 9.67 13.54 12.52
C GLY A 140 8.36 13.88 11.81
N SER A 141 8.03 13.16 10.74
CA SER A 141 6.77 13.31 9.99
C SER A 141 5.55 12.96 10.84
N VAL A 142 5.52 11.78 11.46
CA VAL A 142 4.37 11.34 12.28
C VAL A 142 4.21 12.19 13.55
N SER A 143 5.31 12.69 14.13
CA SER A 143 5.27 13.61 15.27
C SER A 143 4.76 15.00 14.89
N THR A 144 5.08 15.47 13.67
CA THR A 144 4.49 16.71 13.14
C THR A 144 2.99 16.54 12.91
N ALA A 145 2.56 15.40 12.37
CA ALA A 145 1.15 15.08 12.19
C ALA A 145 0.40 15.01 13.52
N GLU A 146 0.94 14.35 14.55
CA GLU A 146 0.36 14.33 15.91
C GLU A 146 0.11 15.75 16.43
N ARG A 147 1.12 16.63 16.39
CA ARG A 147 0.97 18.02 16.84
C ARG A 147 -0.16 18.75 16.11
N ARG A 148 -0.23 18.62 14.78
CA ARG A 148 -1.28 19.25 13.97
C ARG A 148 -2.67 18.68 14.25
N ILE A 149 -2.77 17.38 14.49
CA ILE A 149 -4.02 16.75 14.88
C ILE A 149 -4.47 17.26 16.25
N LEU A 150 -3.55 17.39 17.22
CA LEU A 150 -3.87 17.94 18.54
C LEU A 150 -4.31 19.41 18.46
N GLU A 151 -3.70 20.23 17.59
CA GLU A 151 -4.17 21.60 17.31
C GLU A 151 -5.64 21.61 16.82
N LEU A 152 -6.04 20.64 15.99
CA LEU A 152 -7.42 20.51 15.53
C LEU A 152 -8.36 20.03 16.65
N VAL A 153 -7.91 19.06 17.45
CA VAL A 153 -8.67 18.56 18.61
C VAL A 153 -8.91 19.69 19.63
N ASP A 154 -7.91 20.54 19.86
CA ASP A 154 -8.04 21.69 20.77
C ASP A 154 -8.96 22.78 20.21
N HIS A 155 -8.97 22.97 18.89
CA HIS A 155 -9.82 23.97 18.26
C HIS A 155 -11.28 23.56 18.19
N TYR A 156 -11.55 22.31 17.84
CA TYR A 156 -12.91 21.83 17.60
C TYR A 156 -13.53 21.08 18.77
N ASP A 157 -12.76 20.60 19.76
CA ASP A 157 -13.10 19.51 20.68
C ASP A 157 -13.15 18.10 20.01
N PRO A 158 -12.87 17.02 20.77
CA PRO A 158 -12.83 15.66 20.21
C PRO A 158 -14.14 15.23 19.54
N GLU A 159 -15.28 15.46 20.18
CA GLU A 159 -16.58 15.00 19.70
C GLU A 159 -16.97 15.68 18.38
N THR A 160 -16.79 16.99 18.29
CA THR A 160 -17.08 17.77 17.08
C THR A 160 -16.12 17.40 15.95
N LEU A 161 -14.82 17.24 16.24
CA LEU A 161 -13.85 16.84 15.21
C LEU A 161 -14.19 15.46 14.61
N LEU A 162 -14.54 14.49 15.45
CA LEU A 162 -14.95 13.16 15.00
C LEU A 162 -16.23 13.21 14.16
N ALA A 163 -17.21 14.04 14.54
CA ALA A 163 -18.43 14.24 13.75
C ALA A 163 -18.14 14.89 12.37
N ILE A 164 -17.21 15.86 12.31
CA ILE A 164 -16.75 16.45 11.05
C ILE A 164 -16.13 15.38 10.15
N ILE A 165 -15.26 14.54 10.71
CA ILE A 165 -14.60 13.44 10.00
C ILE A 165 -15.63 12.45 9.44
N ASP A 166 -16.63 12.07 10.25
CA ASP A 166 -17.73 11.22 9.78
C ASP A 166 -18.50 11.86 8.63
N GLY A 167 -18.71 13.18 8.69
CA GLY A 167 -19.29 13.96 7.59
C GLY A 167 -18.45 13.90 6.31
N ILE A 168 -17.13 14.05 6.41
CA ILE A 168 -16.19 13.96 5.27
C ILE A 168 -16.23 12.57 4.65
N LEU A 169 -16.07 11.52 5.46
CA LEU A 169 -16.07 10.13 4.98
C LEU A 169 -17.41 9.79 4.32
N SER A 170 -18.53 10.17 4.94
CA SER A 170 -19.87 9.95 4.38
C SER A 170 -20.08 10.73 3.08
N ALA A 171 -19.52 11.94 2.95
CA ALA A 171 -19.59 12.71 1.72
C ALA A 171 -18.80 12.05 0.60
N THR A 172 -17.58 11.57 0.88
CA THR A 172 -16.78 10.81 -0.09
C THR A 172 -17.49 9.52 -0.52
N GLU A 173 -18.08 8.78 0.43
CA GLU A 173 -18.86 7.58 0.11
C GLU A 173 -20.03 7.89 -0.83
N ARG A 174 -20.80 8.95 -0.56
CA ARG A 174 -21.90 9.38 -1.44
C ARG A 174 -21.41 9.74 -2.85
N GLN A 175 -20.26 10.40 -2.98
CA GLN A 175 -19.70 10.74 -4.29
C GLN A 175 -19.32 9.48 -5.09
N VAL A 176 -18.68 8.50 -4.45
CA VAL A 176 -18.32 7.24 -5.11
C VAL A 176 -19.57 6.44 -5.48
N ARG A 177 -20.57 6.36 -4.59
CA ARG A 177 -21.86 5.73 -4.86
C ARG A 177 -22.56 6.35 -6.06
N GLN A 178 -22.60 7.69 -6.12
CA GLN A 178 -23.21 8.40 -7.25
C GLN A 178 -22.52 8.07 -8.58
N PHE A 179 -21.19 8.12 -8.59
CA PHE A 179 -20.42 7.76 -9.78
C PHE A 179 -20.62 6.30 -10.21
N ILE A 180 -20.69 5.36 -9.27
CA ILE A 180 -20.98 3.94 -9.58
C ILE A 180 -22.41 3.78 -10.12
N SER A 181 -23.39 4.53 -9.59
CA SER A 181 -24.80 4.42 -10.00
C SER A 181 -25.06 4.84 -11.44
N ASP A 182 -24.13 5.59 -12.05
CA ASP A 182 -24.19 5.96 -13.46
C ASP A 182 -23.75 4.80 -14.38
N TRP A 183 -23.19 3.73 -13.82
CA TRP A 183 -22.68 2.57 -14.57
C TRP A 183 -23.73 1.47 -14.67
N PRO A 184 -23.74 0.68 -15.76
CA PRO A 184 -24.74 -0.38 -15.90
C PRO A 184 -24.49 -1.52 -14.92
N ASP A 185 -25.56 -1.96 -14.24
CA ASP A 185 -25.57 -3.19 -13.46
C ASP A 185 -25.14 -4.39 -14.31
N GLY A 186 -24.34 -5.27 -13.72
CA GLY A 186 -23.86 -6.47 -14.41
C GLY A 186 -22.67 -7.13 -13.75
N VAL A 187 -22.25 -8.23 -14.37
CA VAL A 187 -21.05 -8.98 -14.00
C VAL A 187 -20.11 -8.96 -15.20
N PHE A 188 -18.92 -8.41 -15.01
CA PHE A 188 -17.94 -8.20 -16.06
C PHE A 188 -16.62 -8.85 -15.68
N THR A 189 -16.00 -9.54 -16.62
CA THR A 189 -14.76 -10.28 -16.39
C THR A 189 -13.59 -9.66 -17.13
N GLY A 190 -12.40 -9.68 -16.55
CA GLY A 190 -11.17 -9.23 -17.18
C GLY A 190 -9.98 -10.06 -16.72
N GLU A 191 -8.96 -10.14 -17.56
CA GLU A 191 -7.77 -10.95 -17.33
C GLU A 191 -6.52 -10.23 -17.81
N SER A 192 -5.49 -10.24 -16.98
CA SER A 192 -4.14 -9.85 -17.35
C SER A 192 -3.16 -10.98 -16.99
N HIS A 193 -1.99 -10.96 -17.59
CA HIS A 193 -0.98 -12.00 -17.43
C HIS A 193 0.38 -11.41 -17.06
N ILE A 194 1.08 -12.15 -16.21
CA ILE A 194 2.52 -12.02 -15.94
C ILE A 194 3.22 -13.15 -16.70
N ASP A 195 4.38 -12.87 -17.27
CA ASP A 195 5.08 -13.82 -18.15
C ASP A 195 5.64 -15.04 -17.38
N ASP A 196 6.30 -14.80 -16.24
CA ASP A 196 6.84 -15.82 -15.34
C ASP A 196 7.09 -15.28 -13.92
N ASP A 197 7.49 -16.16 -12.99
CA ASP A 197 7.90 -15.83 -11.62
C ASP A 197 9.43 -15.89 -11.39
N GLY A 198 10.22 -16.10 -12.45
CA GLY A 198 11.66 -16.34 -12.37
C GLY A 198 12.07 -17.77 -12.03
N PHE A 199 11.13 -18.70 -11.77
CA PHE A 199 11.40 -20.11 -11.48
C PHE A 199 10.82 -21.04 -12.54
N ASP A 200 9.61 -20.77 -13.02
CA ASP A 200 9.05 -21.45 -14.19
C ASP A 200 8.53 -20.48 -15.25
N SER A 201 8.74 -20.80 -16.53
CA SER A 201 8.34 -19.93 -17.65
C SER A 201 6.85 -20.10 -18.02
N LYS A 202 5.97 -20.18 -17.02
CA LYS A 202 4.52 -20.30 -17.24
C LYS A 202 3.87 -18.94 -17.07
N MET A 203 2.99 -18.59 -18.00
CA MET A 203 2.13 -17.42 -17.85
C MET A 203 1.30 -17.55 -16.57
N ILE A 204 1.16 -16.45 -15.83
CA ILE A 204 0.44 -16.37 -14.56
C ILE A 204 -0.75 -15.41 -14.72
N PRO A 205 -1.95 -15.95 -14.94
CA PRO A 205 -3.16 -15.13 -15.06
C PRO A 205 -3.58 -14.49 -13.72
N ILE A 206 -3.93 -13.20 -13.79
CA ILE A 206 -4.69 -12.45 -12.78
C ILE A 206 -6.08 -12.19 -13.36
N ARG A 207 -7.13 -12.59 -12.63
CA ARG A 207 -8.51 -12.51 -13.11
C ARG A 207 -9.34 -11.69 -12.15
N ALA A 208 -10.10 -10.75 -12.71
CA ALA A 208 -11.06 -9.94 -11.98
C ALA A 208 -12.47 -10.21 -12.53
N GLU A 209 -13.40 -10.52 -11.62
CA GLU A 209 -14.83 -10.42 -11.85
C GLU A 209 -15.35 -9.18 -11.11
N VAL A 210 -15.84 -8.20 -11.85
CA VAL A 210 -16.39 -6.96 -11.31
C VAL A 210 -17.91 -7.05 -11.40
N THR A 211 -18.58 -7.05 -10.25
CA THR A 211 -20.05 -6.96 -10.16
C THR A 211 -20.44 -5.54 -9.80
N ILE A 212 -21.26 -4.90 -10.64
CA ILE A 212 -21.90 -3.61 -10.36
C ILE A 212 -23.37 -3.88 -10.05
N LYS A 213 -23.86 -3.34 -8.93
CA LYS A 213 -25.26 -3.44 -8.52
C LYS A 213 -25.71 -2.16 -7.83
N GLY A 214 -26.55 -1.39 -8.51
CA GLY A 214 -26.98 -0.07 -8.09
C GLY A 214 -25.77 0.84 -7.90
N ASP A 215 -25.52 1.24 -6.66
CA ASP A 215 -24.45 2.16 -6.27
C ASP A 215 -23.25 1.44 -5.59
N THR A 216 -23.17 0.11 -5.71
CA THR A 216 -22.11 -0.71 -5.11
C THR A 216 -21.33 -1.50 -6.14
N MET A 217 -20.08 -1.82 -5.80
CA MET A 217 -19.20 -2.61 -6.66
C MET A 217 -18.44 -3.67 -5.87
N LYS A 218 -18.39 -4.88 -6.40
CA LYS A 218 -17.59 -5.99 -5.87
C LYS A 218 -16.52 -6.37 -6.90
N ILE A 219 -15.26 -6.39 -6.47
CA ILE A 219 -14.11 -6.86 -7.25
C ILE A 219 -13.70 -8.21 -6.67
N ASP A 220 -13.93 -9.27 -7.42
CA ASP A 220 -13.62 -10.64 -7.03
C ASP A 220 -12.42 -11.18 -7.81
N LEU A 221 -11.34 -11.46 -7.08
CA LEU A 221 -10.07 -11.96 -7.61
C LEU A 221 -9.89 -13.47 -7.38
N SER A 222 -10.94 -14.19 -6.95
CA SER A 222 -10.88 -15.61 -6.56
C SER A 222 -10.48 -16.57 -7.69
N ASN A 223 -10.61 -16.15 -8.95
CA ASN A 223 -10.21 -16.93 -10.12
C ASN A 223 -8.76 -16.66 -10.57
N SER A 224 -8.00 -15.85 -9.82
CA SER A 224 -6.58 -15.61 -10.09
C SER A 224 -5.74 -16.86 -9.81
N SER A 225 -4.52 -16.88 -10.34
CA SER A 225 -3.62 -18.03 -10.18
C SER A 225 -3.30 -18.34 -8.71
N PRO A 226 -3.00 -19.60 -8.37
CA PRO A 226 -2.37 -19.94 -7.09
C PRO A 226 -1.12 -19.10 -6.84
N GLN A 227 -0.75 -18.91 -5.58
CA GLN A 227 0.53 -18.29 -5.23
C GLN A 227 1.69 -19.05 -5.91
N VAL A 228 2.71 -18.32 -6.34
CA VAL A 228 3.86 -18.83 -7.10
C VAL A 228 5.11 -18.89 -6.23
N THR A 229 6.21 -19.43 -6.76
CA THR A 229 7.46 -19.56 -6.00
C THR A 229 8.16 -18.22 -5.89
N GLY A 230 8.17 -17.46 -6.98
CA GLY A 230 8.87 -16.19 -7.08
C GLY A 230 8.23 -15.01 -6.33
N PHE A 231 9.02 -13.95 -6.20
CA PHE A 231 8.76 -12.71 -5.46
C PHE A 231 7.64 -11.77 -5.95
N ILE A 232 6.78 -12.26 -6.85
CA ILE A 232 5.67 -11.49 -7.46
C ILE A 232 4.31 -11.74 -6.78
N ASN A 233 4.28 -12.57 -5.72
CA ASN A 233 3.07 -12.75 -4.91
C ASN A 233 2.70 -11.47 -4.17
N SER A 234 1.42 -11.25 -3.91
CA SER A 234 0.93 -10.08 -3.20
C SER A 234 0.31 -10.43 -1.85
N ALA A 235 0.55 -9.57 -0.86
CA ALA A 235 -0.19 -9.59 0.39
C ALA A 235 -1.53 -8.87 0.25
N TYR A 236 -2.53 -9.27 1.05
CA TYR A 236 -3.88 -8.70 0.99
C TYR A 236 -3.91 -7.17 1.09
N ALA A 237 -3.07 -6.57 1.95
CA ALA A 237 -3.03 -5.12 2.13
C ALA A 237 -2.67 -4.38 0.83
N ASN A 238 -1.69 -4.90 0.08
CA ASN A 238 -1.33 -4.38 -1.23
C ASN A 238 -2.49 -4.59 -2.22
N THR A 239 -2.99 -5.82 -2.36
CA THR A 239 -4.10 -6.15 -3.28
C THR A 239 -5.34 -5.30 -3.07
N ARG A 240 -5.74 -5.07 -1.81
CA ARG A 240 -6.85 -4.17 -1.46
C ARG A 240 -6.59 -2.75 -1.96
N SER A 241 -5.38 -2.23 -1.76
CA SER A 241 -5.01 -0.88 -2.20
C SER A 241 -4.96 -0.75 -3.71
N ILE A 242 -4.46 -1.76 -4.42
CA ILE A 242 -4.40 -1.76 -5.87
C ILE A 242 -5.79 -1.88 -6.50
N ALA A 243 -6.66 -2.75 -5.97
CA ALA A 243 -8.04 -2.85 -6.43
C ALA A 243 -8.82 -1.54 -6.21
N HIS A 244 -8.59 -0.86 -5.09
CA HIS A 244 -9.14 0.47 -4.85
C HIS A 244 -8.60 1.51 -5.84
N ALA A 245 -7.27 1.53 -6.04
CA ALA A 245 -6.62 2.45 -6.96
C ALA A 245 -7.17 2.33 -8.38
N ALA A 246 -7.45 1.11 -8.85
CA ALA A 246 -8.09 0.88 -10.14
C ALA A 246 -9.42 1.66 -10.25
N ILE A 247 -10.26 1.63 -9.22
CA ILE A 247 -11.52 2.39 -9.24
C ILE A 247 -11.26 3.90 -9.16
N MET A 248 -10.34 4.33 -8.30
CA MET A 248 -10.04 5.74 -8.11
C MET A 248 -9.36 6.40 -9.32
N TYR A 249 -8.74 5.63 -10.22
CA TYR A 249 -8.26 6.14 -11.51
C TYR A 249 -9.38 6.47 -12.49
N LEU A 250 -10.56 5.90 -12.29
CA LEU A 250 -11.74 6.14 -13.13
C LEU A 250 -12.72 7.13 -12.48
N ALA A 251 -12.59 7.35 -11.17
CA ALA A 251 -13.40 8.28 -10.40
C ALA A 251 -13.10 9.75 -10.79
N PRO A 252 -14.06 10.67 -10.59
CA PRO A 252 -13.81 12.10 -10.72
C PRO A 252 -12.61 12.57 -9.86
N TYR A 253 -11.84 13.53 -10.39
CA TYR A 253 -10.56 13.94 -9.81
C TYR A 253 -10.67 14.47 -8.37
N ASP A 254 -11.80 15.09 -8.05
CA ASP A 254 -12.14 15.73 -6.79
C ASP A 254 -12.61 14.76 -5.70
N VAL A 255 -12.85 13.49 -6.04
CA VAL A 255 -13.17 12.46 -5.06
C VAL A 255 -11.94 12.22 -4.17
N ALA A 256 -12.13 12.39 -2.87
CA ALA A 256 -11.10 12.13 -1.87
C ALA A 256 -10.74 10.63 -1.82
N LYS A 257 -9.46 10.34 -1.59
CA LYS A 257 -8.94 8.97 -1.51
C LYS A 257 -8.79 8.62 -0.03
N ASN A 258 -9.91 8.28 0.62
CA ASN A 258 -10.02 8.00 2.05
C ASN A 258 -10.88 6.75 2.28
N GLU A 259 -11.23 6.41 3.52
CA GLU A 259 -12.03 5.21 3.79
C GLU A 259 -13.46 5.30 3.22
N GLY A 260 -13.99 6.53 3.06
CA GLY A 260 -15.29 6.75 2.43
C GLY A 260 -15.32 6.28 0.98
N SER A 261 -14.23 6.45 0.23
CA SER A 261 -14.17 5.97 -1.16
C SER A 261 -14.10 4.43 -1.26
N MET A 262 -13.74 3.75 -0.17
CA MET A 262 -13.84 2.29 -0.05
C MET A 262 -15.22 1.80 0.39
N GLY A 263 -16.06 2.66 0.97
CA GLY A 263 -17.37 2.29 1.52
C GLY A 263 -18.26 1.46 0.58
N PRO A 264 -18.44 1.82 -0.71
CA PRO A 264 -19.27 1.07 -1.65
C PRO A 264 -18.52 -0.06 -2.37
N LEU A 265 -17.25 -0.28 -2.06
CA LEU A 265 -16.37 -1.25 -2.72
C LEU A 265 -16.13 -2.48 -1.83
N THR A 266 -16.30 -3.66 -2.39
CA THR A 266 -15.92 -4.92 -1.75
C THR A 266 -14.82 -5.61 -2.56
N VAL A 267 -13.69 -5.92 -1.93
CA VAL A 267 -12.56 -6.63 -2.58
C VAL A 267 -12.44 -8.03 -2.00
N ILE A 268 -12.59 -9.05 -2.86
CA ILE A 268 -12.46 -10.46 -2.51
C ILE A 268 -11.15 -10.99 -3.09
N ALA A 269 -10.27 -11.47 -2.22
CA ALA A 269 -9.00 -12.10 -2.59
C ALA A 269 -8.73 -13.25 -1.62
N PRO A 270 -9.14 -14.50 -1.93
CA PRO A 270 -8.91 -15.65 -1.06
C PRO A 270 -7.43 -15.91 -0.80
N ARG A 271 -7.12 -16.37 0.42
CA ARG A 271 -5.75 -16.77 0.81
C ARG A 271 -5.25 -17.92 -0.07
N GLY A 272 -3.95 -17.92 -0.37
CA GLY A 272 -3.29 -18.97 -1.16
C GLY A 272 -3.20 -18.66 -2.66
N LEU A 273 -3.70 -17.52 -3.09
CA LEU A 273 -3.59 -17.03 -4.47
C LEU A 273 -2.42 -16.05 -4.59
N ILE A 274 -1.96 -15.81 -5.82
CA ILE A 274 -0.93 -14.79 -6.10
C ILE A 274 -1.36 -13.39 -5.63
N VAL A 275 -2.67 -13.12 -5.58
CA VAL A 275 -3.24 -11.85 -5.10
C VAL A 275 -3.45 -11.80 -3.57
N ASN A 276 -3.22 -12.90 -2.84
CA ASN A 276 -3.26 -12.94 -1.38
C ASN A 276 -2.53 -14.19 -0.87
N ALA A 277 -1.21 -14.16 -0.95
CA ALA A 277 -0.40 -15.33 -0.65
C ALA A 277 -0.35 -15.66 0.85
N ASN A 278 -0.07 -16.92 1.15
CA ASN A 278 0.25 -17.39 2.48
C ASN A 278 1.76 -17.26 2.75
N PRO A 279 2.16 -16.99 4.02
CA PRO A 279 3.56 -17.13 4.40
C PRO A 279 4.04 -18.57 4.15
N PRO A 280 5.32 -18.77 3.77
CA PRO A 280 6.40 -17.79 3.68
C PRO A 280 6.63 -17.20 2.28
N ALA A 281 5.61 -17.08 1.42
CA ALA A 281 5.80 -16.60 0.04
C ALA A 281 6.53 -15.24 -0.03
N PRO A 282 7.44 -15.05 -1.00
CA PRO A 282 8.12 -13.78 -1.24
C PRO A 282 7.17 -12.80 -1.99
N VAL A 283 7.19 -11.52 -1.64
CA VAL A 283 6.23 -10.51 -2.13
C VAL A 283 6.85 -9.18 -2.58
N CYS A 284 8.18 -9.09 -2.69
CA CYS A 284 8.88 -7.82 -2.88
C CYS A 284 8.46 -7.09 -4.16
N MET A 285 8.19 -7.81 -5.25
CA MET A 285 7.78 -7.21 -6.52
C MET A 285 6.28 -6.88 -6.59
N SER A 286 5.49 -7.26 -5.58
CA SER A 286 4.01 -7.13 -5.55
C SER A 286 3.44 -5.73 -5.81
N THR A 287 4.21 -4.68 -5.53
CA THR A 287 3.83 -3.28 -5.79
C THR A 287 3.94 -2.89 -7.26
N ASN A 288 4.53 -3.76 -8.08
CA ASN A 288 4.62 -3.70 -9.54
C ASN A 288 3.88 -4.90 -10.15
N HIS A 289 4.37 -6.11 -9.90
CA HIS A 289 3.75 -7.37 -10.30
C HIS A 289 3.38 -8.18 -9.06
N CYS A 290 2.11 -8.49 -8.78
CA CYS A 290 0.95 -8.43 -9.68
C CYS A 290 0.08 -7.15 -9.61
N ALA A 291 0.58 -6.01 -9.11
CA ALA A 291 -0.23 -4.79 -8.97
C ALA A 291 -0.78 -4.25 -10.30
N GLU A 292 0.08 -4.13 -11.31
CA GLU A 292 -0.28 -3.65 -12.64
C GLU A 292 -1.32 -4.57 -13.29
N GLU A 293 -1.18 -5.88 -13.13
CA GLU A 293 -2.09 -6.88 -13.66
C GLU A 293 -3.45 -6.90 -12.95
N ILE A 294 -3.50 -6.61 -11.65
CA ILE A 294 -4.78 -6.41 -10.94
C ILE A 294 -5.52 -5.20 -11.55
N ILE A 295 -4.84 -4.06 -11.72
CA ILE A 295 -5.45 -2.86 -12.32
C ILE A 295 -5.92 -3.17 -13.74
N GLU A 296 -5.07 -3.80 -14.55
CA GLU A 296 -5.38 -4.13 -15.95
C GLU A 296 -6.55 -5.12 -16.05
N ALA A 297 -6.61 -6.13 -15.18
CA ALA A 297 -7.73 -7.08 -15.14
C ALA A 297 -9.05 -6.37 -14.77
N VAL A 298 -9.03 -5.47 -13.78
CA VAL A 298 -10.20 -4.65 -13.41
C VAL A 298 -10.60 -3.71 -14.55
N PHE A 299 -9.64 -3.07 -15.21
CA PHE A 299 -9.89 -2.21 -16.37
C PHE A 299 -10.51 -2.99 -17.54
N LYS A 300 -9.98 -4.16 -17.88
CA LYS A 300 -10.54 -5.02 -18.93
C LYS A 300 -11.95 -5.51 -18.59
N ALA A 301 -12.26 -5.74 -17.33
CA ALA A 301 -13.63 -6.02 -16.89
C ALA A 301 -14.52 -4.79 -17.12
N LEU A 302 -14.13 -3.63 -16.58
CA LEU A 302 -14.91 -2.39 -16.65
C LEU A 302 -15.03 -1.81 -18.06
N ALA A 303 -14.07 -2.06 -18.95
CA ALA A 303 -14.15 -1.62 -20.35
C ALA A 303 -15.36 -2.21 -21.09
N LYS A 304 -15.90 -3.35 -20.62
CA LYS A 304 -17.13 -3.95 -21.15
C LYS A 304 -18.40 -3.20 -20.71
N ALA A 305 -18.34 -2.50 -19.57
CA ALA A 305 -19.45 -1.75 -18.99
C ALA A 305 -19.39 -0.26 -19.38
N VAL A 306 -18.20 0.34 -19.25
CA VAL A 306 -17.94 1.77 -19.36
C VAL A 306 -16.71 2.05 -20.25
N PRO A 307 -16.75 1.65 -21.54
CA PRO A 307 -15.60 1.72 -22.45
C PRO A 307 -15.02 3.12 -22.64
N LYS A 308 -15.79 4.18 -22.36
CA LYS A 308 -15.32 5.57 -22.48
C LYS A 308 -14.58 6.08 -21.24
N ALA A 309 -14.80 5.47 -20.09
CA ALA A 309 -14.15 5.86 -18.83
C ALA A 309 -12.77 5.20 -18.68
N VAL A 310 -12.60 4.00 -19.25
CA VAL A 310 -11.39 3.19 -19.09
C VAL A 310 -10.36 3.55 -20.17
N ASN A 311 -9.10 3.71 -19.78
CA ASN A 311 -7.98 3.85 -20.71
C ASN A 311 -7.39 2.48 -21.09
N ALA A 312 -6.51 2.46 -22.09
CA ALA A 312 -5.85 1.23 -22.57
C ALA A 312 -4.72 0.71 -21.66
N GLY A 313 -4.77 1.01 -20.35
CA GLY A 313 -3.76 0.63 -19.37
C GLY A 313 -2.57 1.60 -19.32
N PHE A 314 -1.46 1.16 -18.75
CA PHE A 314 -0.23 1.92 -18.62
C PHE A 314 0.96 1.04 -19.00
N SER A 315 2.06 1.64 -19.43
CA SER A 315 3.32 0.90 -19.59
C SER A 315 3.70 0.19 -18.30
N ARG A 316 4.12 -1.07 -18.42
CA ARG A 316 4.61 -1.83 -17.28
C ARG A 316 5.96 -1.34 -16.82
N ARG A 317 6.13 -1.16 -15.51
CA ARG A 317 7.37 -0.63 -14.96
C ARG A 317 8.38 -1.75 -14.73
N LEU A 318 9.52 -1.66 -15.41
CA LEU A 318 10.70 -2.44 -15.06
C LEU A 318 11.36 -1.87 -13.79
N ARG A 319 11.42 -2.66 -12.72
CA ARG A 319 12.07 -2.26 -11.46
C ARG A 319 13.38 -3.00 -11.27
N TYR A 320 14.46 -2.23 -11.12
CA TYR A 320 15.79 -2.74 -10.80
C TYR A 320 16.53 -1.75 -9.89
N ALA A 321 17.42 -2.31 -9.07
CA ALA A 321 18.35 -1.55 -8.25
C ALA A 321 19.74 -1.58 -8.90
N ILE A 322 20.42 -0.43 -8.87
CA ILE A 322 21.81 -0.29 -9.30
C ILE A 322 22.64 -0.04 -8.06
N THR A 323 23.81 -0.63 -7.98
CA THR A 323 24.76 -0.39 -6.90
C THR A 323 26.15 -0.12 -7.43
N GLY A 324 26.93 0.63 -6.67
CA GLY A 324 28.32 0.93 -6.98
C GLY A 324 28.94 1.86 -5.95
N THR A 325 30.12 2.36 -6.28
CA THR A 325 30.82 3.38 -5.49
C THR A 325 30.90 4.65 -6.33
N ASP A 326 30.41 5.77 -5.80
CA ASP A 326 30.50 7.07 -6.48
C ASP A 326 31.99 7.48 -6.57
N PRO A 327 32.58 7.61 -7.77
CA PRO A 327 33.99 7.92 -7.92
C PRO A 327 34.35 9.33 -7.43
N ARG A 328 33.38 10.22 -7.23
CA ARG A 328 33.60 11.60 -6.76
C ARG A 328 33.71 11.69 -5.24
N THR A 329 33.01 10.80 -4.52
CA THR A 329 32.89 10.85 -3.05
C THR A 329 33.46 9.61 -2.36
N GLY A 330 33.72 8.53 -3.10
CA GLY A 330 34.11 7.23 -2.55
C GLY A 330 32.99 6.51 -1.80
N ARG A 331 31.75 7.03 -1.82
CA ARG A 331 30.63 6.45 -1.07
C ARG A 331 29.96 5.34 -1.86
N TYR A 332 29.70 4.24 -1.16
CA TYR A 332 28.87 3.15 -1.67
C TYR A 332 27.40 3.61 -1.76
N PHE A 333 26.70 3.20 -2.83
CA PHE A 333 25.29 3.52 -3.02
C PHE A 333 24.48 2.32 -3.50
N ILE A 334 23.19 2.37 -3.18
CA ILE A 334 22.14 1.56 -3.77
C ILE A 334 21.11 2.56 -4.28
N TRP A 335 20.81 2.49 -5.58
CA TRP A 335 19.89 3.40 -6.24
C TRP A 335 18.78 2.62 -6.91
N HIS A 336 17.55 2.94 -6.55
CA HIS A 336 16.36 2.44 -7.23
C HIS A 336 16.10 3.29 -8.47
N PHE A 337 16.13 2.69 -9.65
CA PHE A 337 15.82 3.43 -10.86
C PHE A 337 14.32 3.77 -10.91
N PHE A 338 14.03 5.07 -10.88
CA PHE A 338 12.67 5.64 -10.87
C PHE A 338 12.36 6.51 -12.10
N MET A 339 13.08 6.37 -13.22
CA MET A 339 12.61 7.00 -14.46
C MET A 339 11.46 6.18 -15.06
N ALA A 340 10.26 6.42 -14.53
CA ALA A 340 9.02 6.07 -15.19
C ALA A 340 8.77 7.08 -16.33
N ARG A 341 9.46 6.91 -17.45
CA ARG A 341 9.04 7.49 -18.75
C ARG A 341 8.23 6.48 -19.53
N GLY A 342 7.29 5.89 -18.81
CA GLY A 342 6.36 4.97 -19.38
C GLY A 342 5.12 5.72 -19.87
N GLY A 343 4.68 5.43 -21.09
CA GLY A 343 3.51 6.08 -21.66
C GLY A 343 2.20 5.60 -20.99
N GLY A 344 1.23 6.51 -20.91
CA GLY A 344 -0.16 6.14 -20.62
C GLY A 344 -0.79 5.47 -21.83
N GLY A 345 -1.72 4.54 -21.62
CA GLY A 345 -2.55 4.01 -22.68
C GLY A 345 -3.52 5.07 -23.21
N ALA A 346 -3.94 4.93 -24.47
CA ALA A 346 -4.93 5.81 -25.08
C ALA A 346 -6.24 5.82 -24.29
N SER A 347 -6.95 6.94 -24.36
CA SER A 347 -8.29 7.10 -23.81
C SER A 347 -9.30 7.32 -24.95
N SER A 348 -10.60 7.31 -24.64
CA SER A 348 -11.61 7.52 -25.67
C SER A 348 -11.40 8.89 -26.36
N GLY A 349 -11.04 8.85 -27.64
CA GLY A 349 -10.83 10.04 -28.46
C GLY A 349 -9.49 10.75 -28.29
N ASN A 350 -8.54 10.22 -27.50
CA ASN A 350 -7.22 10.85 -27.31
C ASN A 350 -6.10 9.80 -27.23
N ASP A 351 -4.95 10.14 -27.78
CA ASP A 351 -3.73 9.34 -27.60
C ASP A 351 -3.30 9.29 -26.13
N GLY A 352 -2.48 8.31 -25.82
CA GLY A 352 -1.83 8.17 -24.53
C GLY A 352 -0.79 9.27 -24.29
N TRP A 353 -0.57 9.63 -23.03
CA TRP A 353 0.52 10.54 -22.67
C TRP A 353 1.88 9.87 -22.86
N THR A 354 2.88 10.60 -23.37
CA THR A 354 4.24 10.11 -23.68
C THR A 354 5.30 10.61 -22.73
#